data_AF-A0A7L5BND0-F1
#
_entry.id   AF-A0A7L5BND0-F1
#
_cell.length_a   1.000
_cell.length_b   1.000
_cell.length_c   1.000
_cell.angle_alpha   90.00
_cell.angle_beta   90.00
_cell.angle_gamma   90.00
#
_symmetry.space_group_name_H-M   'P 1'
#
loop_
_entity.id
_entity.type
_entity.pdbx_description
1 polymer ?
#
loop_
_entity_poly.entity_id
_entity_poly.type
_entity_poly.pdbx_seq_one_letter_code
_entity_poly.pdbx_strand_id
1 'polypeptide(L)' 'MKAKISDFPIARFPMNHDTYCRLRNEIGSIAARFSDFGTRDGAAVAKRMEKVHAALGDAWELIREIEQREDTH' A
#
# COMPACT_ATOMS: atom_id res chain seq x y z
N MET A 1 -5.78 -18.82 -21.74
CA MET A 1 -5.20 -19.09 -20.40
C MET A 1 -5.31 -17.81 -19.58
N LYS A 2 -5.95 -17.83 -18.40
CA LYS A 2 -5.89 -16.70 -17.46
C LYS A 2 -4.62 -16.89 -16.62
N ALA A 3 -3.76 -15.88 -16.58
CA ALA A 3 -2.63 -15.87 -15.64
C ALA A 3 -3.18 -15.75 -14.22
N LYS A 4 -2.72 -16.62 -13.32
CA LYS A 4 -2.94 -16.52 -11.88
C LYS A 4 -1.99 -15.49 -11.28
N ILE A 5 -2.30 -15.00 -10.09
CA ILE A 5 -1.41 -14.05 -9.38
C ILE A 5 -0.13 -14.77 -8.92
N SER A 6 -0.23 -16.03 -8.52
CA SER A 6 0.88 -16.95 -8.26
C SER A 6 1.77 -17.22 -9.46
N ASP A 7 1.26 -17.05 -10.70
CA ASP A 7 2.07 -17.18 -11.92
C ASP A 7 3.03 -15.99 -12.08
N PHE A 8 2.78 -14.86 -11.41
CA PHE A 8 3.73 -13.77 -11.33
C PHE A 8 4.76 -14.09 -10.25
N PRO A 9 6.07 -14.12 -10.59
CA PRO A 9 7.10 -14.23 -9.57
C PRO A 9 6.90 -13.09 -8.56
N ILE A 10 6.86 -13.39 -7.26
CA ILE A 10 6.75 -12.37 -6.19
C ILE A 10 7.84 -11.29 -6.36
N ALA A 11 9.02 -11.66 -6.86
CA ALA A 11 10.13 -10.76 -7.19
C ALA A 11 9.87 -9.82 -8.40
N ARG A 12 8.87 -10.13 -9.24
CA ARG A 12 8.39 -9.32 -10.37
C ARG A 12 7.01 -8.71 -10.11
N PHE A 13 6.39 -9.01 -8.97
CA PHE A 13 5.13 -8.41 -8.58
C PHE A 13 5.34 -6.91 -8.35
N PRO A 14 4.50 -6.01 -8.91
CA PRO A 14 4.68 -4.56 -8.76
C PRO A 14 4.68 -4.10 -7.30
N MET A 15 4.07 -4.88 -6.42
CA MET A 15 3.97 -4.63 -4.98
C MET A 15 4.10 -5.94 -4.21
N ASN A 16 5.30 -6.21 -3.70
CA ASN A 16 5.57 -7.27 -2.72
C ASN A 16 5.63 -6.69 -1.30
N HIS A 17 5.83 -7.55 -0.29
CA HIS A 17 5.83 -7.14 1.11
C HIS A 17 6.81 -5.98 1.39
N ASP A 18 8.04 -6.06 0.88
CA ASP A 18 9.06 -5.02 1.09
C ASP A 18 8.65 -3.70 0.43
N THR A 19 8.11 -3.76 -0.78
CA THR A 19 7.61 -2.58 -1.51
C THR A 19 6.42 -1.96 -0.78
N TYR A 20 5.50 -2.78 -0.30
CA TYR A 20 4.36 -2.35 0.52
C TYR A 20 4.83 -1.65 1.79
N CYS A 21 5.72 -2.27 2.57
CA CYS A 21 6.24 -1.70 3.80
C CYS A 21 6.95 -0.37 3.55
N ARG A 22 7.78 -0.29 2.51
CA ARG A 22 8.48 0.95 2.14
C ARG A 22 7.48 2.06 1.80
N LEU A 23 6.56 1.82 0.86
CA LEU A 23 5.58 2.82 0.43
C LEU A 23 4.69 3.27 1.60
N ARG A 24 4.23 2.33 2.43
CA ARG A 24 3.41 2.63 3.60
C ARG A 24 4.13 3.55 4.58
N ASN A 25 5.40 3.27 4.88
CA ASN A 25 6.21 4.09 5.77
C ASN A 25 6.49 5.48 5.19
N GLU A 26 6.79 5.56 3.90
CA GLU A 26 7.03 6.84 3.21
C GLU A 26 5.77 7.72 3.23
N ILE A 27 4.62 7.17 2.87
CA ILE A 27 3.34 7.91 2.87
C ILE A 27 2.99 8.37 4.29
N GLY A 28 3.14 7.49 5.28
CA GLY A 28 2.92 7.83 6.70
C GLY A 28 3.85 8.97 7.17
N SER A 29 5.13 8.92 6.80
CA SER A 29 6.11 9.96 7.13
C SER A 29 5.78 11.30 6.45
N ILE A 30 5.31 11.28 5.20
CA ILE A 30 4.88 12.48 4.49
C ILE A 30 3.65 13.09 5.17
N ALA A 31 2.65 12.27 5.54
CA ALA A 31 1.47 12.73 6.26
C ALA A 31 1.84 13.42 7.57
N ALA A 32 2.72 12.80 8.37
CA ALA A 32 3.21 13.38 9.64
C ALA A 32 3.89 14.74 9.42
N ARG A 33 4.85 14.82 8.48
CA ARG A 33 5.58 16.07 8.19
C ARG A 33 4.67 17.22 7.77
N PHE A 34 3.63 16.95 6.97
CA PHE A 34 2.66 17.98 6.58
C PHE A 34 1.75 18.39 7.75
N SER A 35 1.42 17.45 8.64
CA SER A 35 0.67 17.73 9.87
C SER A 35 1.48 18.64 10.82
N ASP A 36 2.78 18.37 10.95
CA ASP A 36 3.69 19.10 11.83
C ASP A 36 3.85 20.59 11.48
N PHE A 37 3.53 20.99 10.24
CA PHE A 37 3.52 22.41 9.86
C PHE A 37 2.45 23.22 10.59
N GLY A 38 1.44 22.59 11.19
CA GLY A 38 0.41 23.29 11.96
C GLY A 38 -0.47 24.23 11.13
N THR A 39 -0.44 24.11 9.79
CA THR A 39 -1.22 24.95 8.88
C THR A 39 -2.46 24.20 8.38
N ARG A 40 -3.50 24.95 8.00
CA ARG A 40 -4.70 24.39 7.38
C ARG A 40 -4.38 23.59 6.11
N ASP A 41 -3.48 24.11 5.28
CA ASP A 41 -3.09 23.46 4.03
C ASP A 41 -2.24 22.21 4.30
N GLY A 42 -1.34 22.26 5.29
CA GLY A 42 -0.59 21.10 5.77
C GLY A 42 -1.52 19.98 6.24
N ALA A 43 -2.50 20.29 7.09
CA ALA A 43 -3.51 19.32 7.53
C ALA A 43 -4.34 18.76 6.36
N ALA A 44 -4.64 19.58 5.34
CA ALA A 44 -5.38 19.14 4.16
C ALA A 44 -4.56 18.18 3.27
N VAL A 45 -3.23 18.33 3.23
CA VAL A 45 -2.32 17.38 2.56
C VAL A 45 -2.16 16.12 3.39
N ALA A 46 -1.93 16.24 4.70
CA ALA A 46 -1.80 15.09 5.61
C ALA A 46 -3.02 14.16 5.52
N LYS A 47 -4.23 14.71 5.57
CA LYS A 47 -5.48 13.95 5.42
C LYS A 47 -5.61 13.22 4.07
N ARG A 48 -5.06 13.78 2.99
CA ARG A 48 -5.03 13.10 1.68
C ARG A 48 -4.02 11.96 1.68
N MET A 49 -2.85 12.17 2.28
CA MET A 49 -1.82 11.13 2.41
C MET A 49 -2.30 9.97 3.28
N GLU A 50 -3.02 10.22 4.36
CA GLU A 50 -3.67 9.18 5.17
C GLU A 50 -4.63 8.31 4.35
N LYS A 51 -5.38 8.90 3.41
CA LYS A 51 -6.24 8.13 2.49
C LYS A 51 -5.44 7.25 1.53
N VAL A 52 -4.30 7.74 1.02
CA VAL A 52 -3.40 6.93 0.20
C VAL A 52 -2.81 5.79 1.02
N HIS A 53 -2.42 6.05 2.27
CA HIS A 53 -1.93 5.02 3.19
C HIS A 53 -3.00 3.93 3.43
N ALA A 54 -4.26 4.31 3.65
CA ALA A 54 -5.36 3.36 3.82
C ALA A 54 -5.60 2.53 2.55
N ALA A 55 -5.72 3.18 1.38
CA ALA A 55 -5.92 2.49 0.11
C ALA A 55 -4.78 1.53 -0.25
N LEU A 56 -3.53 1.87 0.14
CA LEU A 56 -2.38 0.98 0.00
C LEU A 56 -2.52 -0.27 0.90
N GLY A 57 -3.06 -0.11 2.11
CA GLY A 57 -3.41 -1.21 3.02
C GLY A 57 -4.43 -2.15 2.39
N ASP A 58 -5.55 -1.60 1.92
CA ASP A 58 -6.64 -2.36 1.29
C ASP A 58 -6.13 -3.16 0.08
N ALA A 59 -5.30 -2.54 -0.77
CA ALA A 59 -4.71 -3.20 -1.92
C ALA A 59 -3.77 -4.36 -1.53
N TRP A 60 -3.00 -4.20 -0.46
CA TRP A 60 -2.10 -5.24 0.05
C TRP A 60 -2.86 -6.43 0.65
N GLU A 61 -3.93 -6.15 1.41
CA GLU A 61 -4.79 -7.20 1.94
C GLU A 61 -5.44 -8.00 0.81
N LEU A 62 -5.93 -7.34 -0.23
CA LEU A 62 -6.49 -8.01 -1.41
C LEU A 62 -5.47 -8.91 -2.11
N ILE A 63 -4.22 -8.46 -2.26
CA ILE A 63 -3.14 -9.30 -2.83
C ILE A 63 -2.97 -10.57 -2.00
N ARG A 64 -2.84 -10.43 -0.67
CA ARG A 64 -2.69 -11.57 0.23
C ARG A 64 -3.87 -12.53 0.20
N GLU A 65 -5.09 -12.01 0.13
CA GLU A 65 -6.29 -12.86 0.02
C GLU A 65 -6.27 -13.68 -1.27
N ILE A 66 -5.82 -13.09 -2.38
CA ILE A 66 -5.73 -13.81 -3.65
C ILE A 66 -4.65 -14.89 -3.57
N GLU A 67 -3.47 -14.59 -3.03
CA GLU A 67 -2.40 -15.57 -2.81
C GLU A 67 -2.89 -16.76 -1.97
N GLN A 68 -3.57 -16.49 -0.84
CA GLN A 68 -4.12 -17.54 0.03
C GLN A 68 -5.17 -18.42 -0.67
N ARG A 69 -6.03 -17.84 -1.50
CA ARG A 69 -7.05 -18.59 -2.26
C ARG A 69 -6.40 -19.49 -3.31
N GLU A 70 -5.30 -19.07 -3.92
CA GLU A 70 -4.59 -19.84 -4.93
C GLU A 70 -3.76 -20.98 -4.30
N ASP A 71 -3.19 -20.79 -3.11
CA ASP A 71 -2.45 -21.83 -2.38
C ASP A 71 -3.34 -22.97 -1.84
N THR A 72 -4.64 -22.70 -1.64
CA THR A 72 -5.59 -23.67 -1.07
C THR A 72 -6.24 -24.57 -2.13
N HIS A 73 -5.95 -24.36 -3.43
CA HIS A 73 -6.60 -25.02 -4.58
C HIS A 73 -5.62 -25.68 -5.56
#